data_AF-A0AAV9NTW1-F1
#
_entry.id   AF-A0AAV9NTW1-F1
#
_cell.length_a   1.000
_cell.length_b   1.000
_cell.length_c   1.000
_cell.angle_alpha   90.00
_cell.angle_beta   90.00
_cell.angle_gamma   90.00
#
_symmetry.space_group_name_H-M   'P 1'
#
loop_
_entity.id
_entity.type
_entity.pdbx_description
1 polymer ?
#
loop_
_entity_poly.entity_id
_entity_poly.type
_entity_poly.pdbx_seq_one_letter_code
_entity_poly.pdbx_strand_id
1 'polypeptide(L)'
;MAGEGAVYLAGVGYSPFSSNDSSGGSPIAALVSAVVKALLDAGITYDNVTTTVAGCRDNGSSYGPQVAKVFDNTFIEVKEIEAGSELDEALHLVKTRRSHCVLVFATENSAAVALTVVSSQFLWSRPYLKDSAACIRPASAPQANDKSRTKEGLQSLCKIAWALRGWSHSKDSADEEPICALGSKHQIFKFSRADKKPIPPWKDVEFKQDGKYRLGYNPTVETRSVSQEDLEAVRAAKDGQPKEMWSSLFPRNGGDRYMLARL
;
A
#
# COMPACT_ATOMS: atom_id res chain seq x y z
N MET A 1 -25.90 3.73 -7.49
CA MET A 1 -24.86 4.79 -7.55
C MET A 1 -23.73 4.39 -6.62
N ALA A 2 -22.49 4.27 -7.10
CA ALA A 2 -21.37 3.92 -6.25
C ALA A 2 -21.14 5.07 -5.24
N GLY A 3 -21.03 4.74 -3.95
CA GLY A 3 -21.11 5.71 -2.85
C GLY A 3 -20.26 6.95 -3.07
N GLU A 4 -20.91 8.11 -3.19
CA GLU A 4 -20.24 9.40 -3.17
C GLU A 4 -19.48 9.54 -1.85
N GLY A 5 -18.18 9.79 -1.91
CA GLY A 5 -17.32 9.91 -0.72
C GLY A 5 -16.74 8.60 -0.17
N ALA A 6 -16.96 7.46 -0.83
CA ALA A 6 -16.28 6.22 -0.47
C ALA A 6 -14.77 6.28 -0.80
N VAL A 7 -13.96 5.74 0.10
CA VAL A 7 -12.50 5.65 -0.03
C VAL A 7 -12.08 4.19 -0.09
N TYR A 8 -11.05 3.89 -0.87
CA TYR A 8 -10.62 2.53 -1.15
C TYR A 8 -9.11 2.38 -0.97
N LEU A 9 -8.69 1.22 -0.49
CA LEU A 9 -7.32 0.75 -0.49
C LEU A 9 -7.08 -0.05 -1.77
N ALA A 10 -6.36 0.52 -2.73
CA ALA A 10 -6.07 -0.08 -4.02
C ALA A 10 -4.85 -1.01 -3.99
N GLY A 11 -3.83 -0.60 -3.24
CA GLY A 11 -2.53 -1.28 -3.16
C GLY A 11 -1.96 -1.27 -1.76
N VAL A 12 -1.23 -2.32 -1.41
CA VAL A 12 -0.53 -2.47 -0.14
C VAL A 12 0.88 -3.03 -0.35
N GLY A 13 1.82 -2.57 0.46
CA GLY A 13 3.21 -3.00 0.42
C GLY A 13 3.77 -3.18 1.81
N TYR A 14 4.48 -4.29 2.02
CA TYR A 14 5.14 -4.63 3.27
C TYR A 14 6.58 -5.01 3.01
N SER A 15 7.50 -4.43 3.80
CA SER A 15 8.93 -4.76 3.73
C SER A 15 9.53 -4.78 5.14
N PRO A 16 9.87 -5.96 5.69
CA PRO A 16 10.61 -6.02 6.96
C PRO A 16 12.04 -5.51 6.78
N PHE A 17 12.64 -5.01 7.86
CA PHE A 17 14.06 -4.67 7.91
C PHE A 17 14.64 -4.98 9.30
N SER A 18 15.92 -5.38 9.35
CA SER A 18 16.62 -5.60 10.61
C SER A 18 17.28 -4.31 11.06
N SER A 19 17.03 -3.88 12.29
CA SER A 19 17.73 -2.73 12.90
C SER A 19 19.16 -3.05 13.36
N ASN A 20 19.55 -4.33 13.38
CA ASN A 20 20.78 -4.80 14.03
C ASN A 20 21.89 -5.25 13.06
N ASP A 21 21.67 -5.23 11.75
CA ASP A 21 22.72 -5.61 10.80
C ASP A 21 23.69 -4.45 10.55
N SER A 22 24.99 -4.73 10.70
CA SER A 22 26.08 -3.83 10.28
C SER A 22 26.23 -3.75 8.75
N SER A 23 25.53 -4.61 8.00
CA SER A 23 25.23 -4.53 6.56
C SER A 23 23.84 -3.91 6.28
N GLY A 24 23.24 -3.30 7.31
CA GLY A 24 21.83 -2.97 7.48
C GLY A 24 21.18 -2.25 6.31
N GLY A 25 20.11 -2.86 5.81
CA GLY A 25 19.17 -2.19 4.90
C GLY A 25 18.63 -0.94 5.58
N SER A 26 18.97 0.22 5.04
CA SER A 26 18.48 1.51 5.53
C SER A 26 16.94 1.49 5.61
N PRO A 27 16.32 2.07 6.66
CA PRO A 27 14.87 2.29 6.71
C PRO A 27 14.31 2.90 5.42
N ILE A 28 15.11 3.73 4.73
CA ILE A 28 14.78 4.30 3.42
C ILE A 28 14.62 3.20 2.36
N ALA A 29 15.54 2.24 2.27
CA ALA A 29 15.45 1.15 1.30
C ALA A 29 14.21 0.27 1.56
N ALA A 30 13.89 0.02 2.83
CA ALA A 30 12.68 -0.70 3.21
C ALA A 30 11.41 0.09 2.84
N LEU A 31 11.39 1.41 3.07
CA LEU A 31 10.29 2.30 2.67
C LEU A 31 10.10 2.33 1.15
N VAL A 32 11.19 2.48 0.39
CA VAL A 32 11.15 2.42 -1.08
C VAL A 32 10.61 1.06 -1.54
N SER A 33 11.09 -0.05 -0.96
CA SER A 33 10.60 -1.41 -1.23
C SER A 33 9.10 -1.55 -0.94
N ALA A 34 8.62 -1.02 0.20
CA ALA A 34 7.20 -1.04 0.53
C ALA A 34 6.37 -0.21 -0.47
N VAL A 35 6.83 0.98 -0.86
CA VAL A 35 6.15 1.83 -1.85
C VAL A 35 6.08 1.15 -3.21
N VAL A 36 7.20 0.59 -3.70
CA VAL A 36 7.23 -0.17 -4.97
C VAL A 36 6.20 -1.29 -4.94
N LYS A 37 6.16 -2.07 -3.87
CA LYS A 37 5.19 -3.15 -3.71
C LYS A 37 3.75 -2.64 -3.72
N ALA A 38 3.45 -1.53 -3.03
CA ALA A 38 2.11 -0.97 -3.00
C ALA A 38 1.65 -0.49 -4.39
N LEU A 39 2.54 0.15 -5.15
CA LEU A 39 2.26 0.63 -6.51
C LEU A 39 2.10 -0.52 -7.51
N LEU A 40 2.98 -1.53 -7.46
CA LEU A 40 2.84 -2.76 -8.25
C LEU A 40 1.56 -3.51 -7.91
N ASP A 41 1.24 -3.63 -6.62
CA ASP A 41 0.01 -4.25 -6.15
C ASP A 41 -1.23 -3.52 -6.70
N ALA A 42 -1.23 -2.19 -6.67
CA ALA A 42 -2.28 -1.37 -7.28
C ALA A 42 -2.23 -1.34 -8.82
N GLY A 43 -1.15 -1.79 -9.47
CA GLY A 43 -0.99 -1.69 -10.91
C GLY A 43 -1.04 -0.25 -11.42
N ILE A 44 -0.31 0.65 -10.75
CA ILE A 44 -0.22 2.07 -11.11
C ILE A 44 1.24 2.55 -11.00
N THR A 45 1.55 3.67 -11.65
CA THR A 45 2.84 4.37 -11.49
C THR A 45 2.71 5.58 -10.58
N TYR A 46 3.84 6.15 -10.19
CA TYR A 46 3.90 7.34 -9.35
C TYR A 46 3.27 8.57 -10.02
N ASP A 47 3.15 8.61 -11.36
CA ASP A 47 2.40 9.67 -12.07
C ASP A 47 0.92 9.74 -11.64
N ASN A 48 0.38 8.66 -11.07
CA ASN A 48 -0.99 8.63 -10.59
C ASN A 48 -1.13 9.16 -9.16
N VAL A 49 -0.03 9.30 -8.41
CA VAL A 49 -0.03 9.79 -7.02
C VAL A 49 -0.09 11.31 -7.03
N THR A 50 -1.11 11.89 -6.37
CA THR A 50 -1.26 13.35 -6.29
C THR A 50 -0.65 13.94 -5.02
N THR A 51 -0.71 13.20 -3.93
CA THR A 51 -0.15 13.61 -2.63
C THR A 51 0.45 12.39 -1.94
N THR A 52 1.56 12.58 -1.26
CA THR A 52 2.21 11.58 -0.43
C THR A 52 2.06 11.96 1.04
N VAL A 53 1.65 11.02 1.88
CA VAL A 53 1.61 11.14 3.34
C VAL A 53 2.66 10.21 3.93
N ALA A 54 3.65 10.77 4.60
CA ALA A 54 4.76 10.04 5.21
C ALA A 54 4.63 10.09 6.74
N GLY A 55 4.57 8.92 7.36
CA GLY A 55 4.59 8.78 8.82
C GLY A 55 6.01 8.89 9.37
N CYS A 56 6.22 9.86 10.25
CA CYS A 56 7.47 10.09 10.95
C CYS A 56 7.34 9.68 12.42
N ARG A 57 8.29 8.87 12.93
CA ARG A 57 8.42 8.64 14.38
C ARG A 57 9.20 9.80 14.99
N ASP A 58 8.78 10.25 16.17
CA ASP A 58 9.40 11.39 16.84
C ASP A 58 10.92 11.21 17.05
N ASN A 59 11.65 12.34 16.96
CA ASN A 59 13.11 12.53 16.88
C ASN A 59 13.76 12.58 15.48
N GLY A 60 13.15 13.35 14.57
CA GLY A 60 13.91 14.07 13.53
C GLY A 60 14.31 13.31 12.27
N SER A 61 13.93 12.04 12.13
CA SER A 61 14.19 11.28 10.90
C SER A 61 13.07 11.48 9.88
N SER A 62 13.19 12.56 9.10
CA SER A 62 12.35 12.87 7.92
C SER A 62 12.82 12.06 6.72
N TYR A 63 12.05 11.02 6.37
CA TYR A 63 12.31 10.17 5.20
C TYR A 63 11.39 10.48 4.03
N GLY A 64 10.31 11.25 4.24
CA GLY A 64 9.27 11.48 3.24
C GLY A 64 9.83 12.04 1.93
N PRO A 65 10.47 13.22 1.95
CA PRO A 65 11.08 13.82 0.77
C PRO A 65 12.17 12.94 0.14
N GLN A 66 12.94 12.22 0.95
CA GLN A 66 14.02 11.36 0.45
C GLN A 66 13.46 10.17 -0.35
N VAL A 67 12.44 9.50 0.19
CA VAL A 67 11.75 8.37 -0.47
C VAL A 67 11.00 8.86 -1.72
N ALA A 68 10.25 9.97 -1.63
CA ALA A 68 9.51 10.51 -2.76
C ALA A 68 10.41 10.84 -3.96
N LYS A 69 11.60 11.39 -3.69
CA LYS A 69 12.60 11.75 -4.72
C LYS A 69 13.18 10.56 -5.48
N VAL A 70 13.00 9.33 -4.97
CA VAL A 70 13.36 8.10 -5.69
C VAL A 70 12.37 7.82 -6.83
N PHE A 71 11.10 8.22 -6.66
CA PHE A 71 10.03 7.90 -7.60
C PHE A 71 9.78 8.99 -8.63
N ASP A 72 10.04 10.25 -8.25
CA ASP A 72 9.85 11.41 -9.12
C ASP A 72 10.81 12.55 -8.73
N ASN A 73 11.42 13.19 -9.73
CA ASN A 73 12.20 14.41 -9.54
C ASN A 73 11.33 15.68 -9.50
N THR A 74 10.02 15.61 -9.80
CA THR A 74 9.10 16.75 -9.69
C THR A 74 8.56 16.93 -8.28
N PHE A 75 8.07 18.15 -8.00
CA PHE A 75 7.54 18.53 -6.69
C PHE A 75 6.13 17.95 -6.47
N ILE A 76 6.04 16.66 -6.18
CA ILE A 76 4.83 16.10 -5.57
C ILE A 76 4.79 16.51 -4.10
N GLU A 77 3.63 16.96 -3.63
CA GLU A 77 3.42 17.35 -2.24
C GLU A 77 3.63 16.16 -1.32
N VAL A 78 4.64 16.25 -0.44
CA VAL A 78 4.90 15.29 0.63
C VAL A 78 4.48 15.93 1.96
N LYS A 79 3.48 15.35 2.61
CA LYS A 79 3.05 15.71 3.95
C LYS A 79 3.65 14.75 4.96
N GLU A 80 4.58 15.25 5.76
CA GLU A 80 5.11 14.48 6.89
C GLU A 80 4.23 14.72 8.12
N ILE A 81 3.80 13.63 8.74
CA ILE A 81 2.93 13.69 9.91
C ILE A 81 3.38 12.70 10.98
N GLU A 82 2.88 12.90 12.19
CA GLU A 82 3.14 12.00 13.32
C GLU A 82 2.63 10.58 13.02
N ALA A 83 3.47 9.58 13.35
CA ALA A 83 3.16 8.19 13.16
C ALA A 83 1.81 7.79 13.81
N GLY A 84 0.99 7.06 13.06
CA GLY A 84 -0.35 6.62 13.45
C GLY A 84 -1.48 7.42 12.80
N SER A 85 -1.27 8.70 12.46
CA SER A 85 -2.34 9.55 11.89
C SER A 85 -2.41 9.50 10.35
N GLU A 86 -1.63 8.63 9.70
CA GLU A 86 -1.39 8.69 8.25
C GLU A 86 -2.60 8.29 7.44
N LEU A 87 -3.32 7.27 7.90
CA LEU A 87 -4.57 6.89 7.26
C LEU A 87 -5.63 7.99 7.40
N ASP A 88 -5.72 8.65 8.55
CA ASP A 88 -6.72 9.70 8.79
C ASP A 88 -6.53 10.89 7.84
N GLU A 89 -5.28 11.35 7.68
CA GLU A 89 -4.95 12.41 6.72
C GLU A 89 -5.24 11.96 5.28
N ALA A 90 -4.86 10.74 4.89
CA ALA A 90 -5.15 10.23 3.56
C ALA A 90 -6.65 10.14 3.27
N LEU A 91 -7.45 9.66 4.25
CA LEU A 91 -8.90 9.62 4.15
C LEU A 91 -9.48 11.03 4.06
N HIS A 92 -8.96 11.99 4.82
CA HIS A 92 -9.39 13.38 4.76
C HIS A 92 -9.13 14.01 3.37
N LEU A 93 -7.93 13.81 2.82
CA LEU A 93 -7.54 14.30 1.49
C LEU A 93 -8.43 13.75 0.37
N VAL A 94 -8.75 12.46 0.42
CA VAL A 94 -9.62 11.83 -0.58
C VAL A 94 -11.07 12.28 -0.41
N LYS A 95 -11.59 12.32 0.83
CA LYS A 95 -12.99 12.72 1.10
C LYS A 95 -13.27 14.18 0.76
N THR A 96 -12.31 15.07 1.00
CA THR A 96 -12.42 16.50 0.65
C THR A 96 -12.18 16.78 -0.83
N ARG A 97 -11.98 15.73 -1.65
CA ARG A 97 -11.68 15.82 -3.10
C ARG A 97 -10.43 16.65 -3.42
N ARG A 98 -9.52 16.79 -2.46
CA ARG A 98 -8.21 17.42 -2.69
C ARG A 98 -7.25 16.49 -3.44
N SER A 99 -7.48 15.19 -3.37
CA SER A 99 -6.67 14.18 -4.04
C SER A 99 -7.50 12.98 -4.48
N HIS A 100 -7.15 12.41 -5.62
CA HIS A 100 -7.82 11.21 -6.15
C HIS A 100 -7.06 9.91 -5.85
N CYS A 101 -5.75 10.01 -5.60
CA CYS A 101 -4.86 8.91 -5.27
C CYS A 101 -3.74 9.42 -4.35
N VAL A 102 -3.75 8.94 -3.11
CA VAL A 102 -2.81 9.31 -2.06
C VAL A 102 -1.92 8.10 -1.77
N LEU A 103 -0.61 8.31 -1.80
CA LEU A 103 0.35 7.32 -1.33
C LEU A 103 0.60 7.56 0.16
N VAL A 104 0.49 6.52 0.96
CA VAL A 104 0.83 6.56 2.39
C VAL A 104 2.01 5.62 2.62
N PHE A 105 3.01 6.03 3.39
CA PHE A 105 4.01 5.09 3.90
C PHE A 105 4.52 5.49 5.27
N ALA A 106 4.90 4.50 6.07
CA ALA A 106 5.48 4.70 7.39
C ALA A 106 6.32 3.49 7.80
N THR A 107 7.04 3.62 8.91
CA THR A 107 7.70 2.50 9.57
C THR A 107 6.97 2.11 10.84
N GLU A 108 6.78 0.80 11.04
CA GLU A 108 6.10 0.22 12.18
C GLU A 108 6.80 -1.07 12.57
N ASN A 109 7.18 -1.24 13.85
CA ASN A 109 7.76 -2.48 14.39
C ASN A 109 8.85 -3.12 13.51
N SER A 110 9.86 -2.33 13.12
CA SER A 110 10.98 -2.77 12.25
C SER A 110 10.55 -3.27 10.87
N ALA A 111 9.42 -2.77 10.36
CA ALA A 111 9.03 -2.94 8.98
C ALA A 111 8.55 -1.61 8.38
N ALA A 112 8.72 -1.48 7.08
CA ALA A 112 8.12 -0.44 6.29
C ALA A 112 6.78 -0.92 5.72
N VAL A 113 5.79 -0.04 5.75
CA VAL A 113 4.46 -0.28 5.19
C VAL A 113 4.12 0.85 4.26
N ALA A 114 3.50 0.52 3.12
CA ALA A 114 2.94 1.51 2.21
C ALA A 114 1.53 1.11 1.75
N LEU A 115 0.69 2.11 1.50
CA LEU A 115 -0.71 1.97 1.10
C LEU A 115 -1.01 2.93 -0.04
N THR A 116 -1.78 2.47 -1.03
CA THR A 116 -2.32 3.31 -2.09
C THR A 116 -3.80 3.54 -1.83
N VAL A 117 -4.16 4.74 -1.38
CA VAL A 117 -5.52 5.12 -1.00
C VAL A 117 -6.16 5.95 -2.11
N VAL A 118 -7.32 5.52 -2.62
CA VAL A 118 -7.92 6.10 -3.83
C VAL A 118 -9.38 6.49 -3.63
N SER A 119 -9.78 7.52 -4.37
CA SER A 119 -11.18 7.94 -4.50
C SER A 119 -12.02 6.93 -5.29
N SER A 120 -13.34 6.98 -5.12
CA SER A 120 -14.27 6.22 -5.95
C SER A 120 -14.04 6.49 -7.45
N GLN A 121 -13.91 7.75 -7.86
CA GLN A 121 -13.72 8.12 -9.27
C GLN A 121 -12.45 7.46 -9.86
N PHE A 122 -11.34 7.46 -9.12
CA PHE A 122 -10.10 6.82 -9.53
C PHE A 122 -10.25 5.30 -9.63
N LEU A 123 -10.94 4.67 -8.68
CA LEU A 123 -11.22 3.24 -8.71
C LEU A 123 -12.09 2.87 -9.91
N TRP A 124 -13.16 3.62 -10.17
CA TRP A 124 -14.13 3.29 -11.20
C TRP A 124 -13.59 3.47 -12.63
N SER A 125 -12.57 4.31 -12.82
CA SER A 125 -11.84 4.45 -14.09
C SER A 125 -10.89 3.29 -14.38
N ARG A 126 -10.62 2.40 -13.41
CA ARG A 126 -9.71 1.25 -13.52
C ARG A 126 -10.43 -0.06 -13.17
N PRO A 127 -11.07 -0.74 -14.14
CA PRO A 127 -11.87 -1.93 -13.87
C PRO A 127 -11.13 -3.05 -13.12
N TYR A 128 -9.84 -3.23 -13.39
CA TYR A 128 -8.98 -4.24 -12.76
C TYR A 128 -8.77 -4.04 -11.26
N LEU A 129 -9.06 -2.86 -10.72
CA LEU A 129 -8.96 -2.59 -9.28
C LEU A 129 -10.24 -2.94 -8.51
N LYS A 130 -11.39 -3.04 -9.17
CA LYS A 130 -12.71 -3.11 -8.50
C LYS A 130 -12.89 -4.37 -7.65
N ASP A 131 -12.29 -5.47 -8.09
CA ASP A 131 -12.36 -6.77 -7.44
C ASP A 131 -11.12 -7.07 -6.56
N SER A 132 -10.21 -6.10 -6.46
CA SER A 132 -8.93 -6.21 -5.75
C SER A 132 -8.82 -5.15 -4.64
N ALA A 133 -9.53 -4.03 -4.73
CA ALA A 133 -9.50 -2.98 -3.73
C ALA A 133 -10.41 -3.26 -2.53
N ALA A 134 -10.01 -2.77 -1.36
CA ALA A 134 -10.82 -2.81 -0.14
C ALA A 134 -11.49 -1.45 0.10
N CYS A 135 -12.81 -1.43 0.30
CA CYS A 135 -13.53 -0.24 0.75
C CYS A 135 -13.27 0.00 2.23
N ILE A 136 -12.91 1.24 2.58
CA ILE A 136 -12.62 1.68 3.94
C ILE A 136 -13.81 2.46 4.48
N ARG A 137 -14.36 2.04 5.62
CA ARG A 137 -15.46 2.73 6.30
C ARG A 137 -15.14 2.94 7.76
N PRO A 138 -15.35 4.15 8.33
CA PRO A 138 -15.30 4.31 9.78
C PRO A 138 -16.43 3.48 10.41
N ALA A 139 -16.14 2.80 11.51
CA ALA A 139 -17.14 2.11 12.30
C ALA A 139 -17.95 3.11 13.13
N SER A 140 -19.27 2.98 13.12
CA SER A 140 -20.14 3.61 14.12
C SER A 140 -19.92 2.88 15.45
N ALA A 141 -19.58 3.61 16.52
CA ALA A 141 -19.38 3.18 17.92
C ALA A 141 -18.90 1.72 18.17
N PRO A 142 -17.76 1.50 18.85
CA PRO A 142 -17.24 0.15 19.09
C PRO A 142 -18.29 -0.78 19.70
N GLN A 143 -18.59 -1.91 19.06
CA GLN A 143 -19.40 -2.95 19.68
C GLN A 143 -18.54 -3.84 20.59
N ALA A 144 -19.15 -4.49 21.57
CA ALA A 144 -18.41 -5.29 22.57
C ALA A 144 -17.61 -6.46 21.95
N ASN A 145 -18.08 -7.02 20.84
CA ASN A 145 -17.41 -8.07 20.06
C ASN A 145 -16.28 -7.55 19.17
N ASP A 146 -16.24 -6.26 18.85
CA ASP A 146 -15.21 -5.68 17.97
C ASP A 146 -13.83 -5.69 18.65
N LYS A 147 -13.77 -5.56 19.99
CA LYS A 147 -12.50 -5.42 20.74
C LYS A 147 -11.56 -6.62 20.60
N SER A 148 -12.06 -7.85 20.62
CA SER A 148 -11.19 -9.05 20.50
C SER A 148 -10.71 -9.32 19.07
N ARG A 149 -11.39 -8.73 18.07
CA ARG A 149 -11.12 -8.93 16.63
C ARG A 149 -10.33 -7.79 16.00
N THR A 150 -10.21 -6.68 16.72
CA THR A 150 -9.56 -5.46 16.25
C THR A 150 -8.07 -5.71 16.09
N LYS A 151 -7.59 -5.63 14.85
CA LYS A 151 -6.15 -5.57 14.56
C LYS A 151 -5.68 -4.12 14.64
N GLU A 152 -4.41 -3.93 14.98
CA GLU A 152 -3.82 -2.58 15.14
C GLU A 152 -2.67 -2.38 14.15
N GLY A 153 -2.46 -1.12 13.75
CA GLY A 153 -1.34 -0.71 12.90
C GLY A 153 -1.55 -0.85 11.38
N LEU A 154 -0.66 -0.23 10.61
CA LEU A 154 -0.69 -0.24 9.15
C LEU A 154 -0.33 -1.62 8.59
N GLN A 155 0.53 -2.38 9.28
CA GLN A 155 0.84 -3.76 8.89
C GLN A 155 -0.41 -4.64 8.82
N SER A 156 -1.36 -4.41 9.73
CA SER A 156 -2.63 -5.14 9.77
C SER A 156 -3.50 -4.87 8.55
N LEU A 157 -3.42 -3.66 7.98
CA LEU A 157 -4.14 -3.31 6.75
C LEU A 157 -3.66 -4.12 5.54
N CYS A 158 -2.35 -4.42 5.46
CA CYS A 158 -1.82 -5.29 4.41
C CYS A 158 -2.46 -6.68 4.49
N LYS A 159 -2.48 -7.26 5.70
CA LYS A 159 -3.09 -8.58 5.95
C LYS A 159 -4.58 -8.59 5.63
N ILE A 160 -5.31 -7.53 6.00
CA ILE A 160 -6.74 -7.39 5.69
C ILE A 160 -6.96 -7.31 4.18
N ALA A 161 -6.17 -6.50 3.46
CA ALA A 161 -6.28 -6.38 2.02
C ALA A 161 -6.03 -7.71 1.32
N TRP A 162 -4.98 -8.45 1.71
CA TRP A 162 -4.68 -9.77 1.16
C TRP A 162 -5.78 -10.79 1.47
N ALA A 163 -6.34 -10.77 2.68
CA ALA A 163 -7.45 -11.64 3.06
C ALA A 163 -8.71 -11.36 2.24
N LEU A 164 -9.08 -10.09 2.04
CA LEU A 164 -10.22 -9.70 1.21
C LEU A 164 -10.07 -10.10 -0.26
N ARG A 165 -8.84 -10.28 -0.73
CA ARG A 165 -8.53 -10.79 -2.09
C ARG A 165 -8.50 -12.31 -2.18
N GLY A 166 -8.63 -13.03 -1.07
CA GLY A 166 -8.53 -14.49 -1.02
C GLY A 166 -7.11 -15.03 -1.10
N TRP A 167 -6.08 -14.20 -0.85
CA TRP A 167 -4.68 -14.59 -0.96
C TRP A 167 -4.16 -15.36 0.26
N SER A 168 -4.88 -15.31 1.38
CA SER A 168 -4.56 -16.05 2.60
C SER A 168 -5.22 -17.42 2.61
N HIS A 169 -4.49 -18.44 3.09
CA HIS A 169 -5.04 -19.78 3.28
C HIS A 169 -5.91 -19.93 4.55
N SER A 170 -6.03 -18.89 5.39
CA SER A 170 -6.82 -18.98 6.63
C SER A 170 -8.31 -19.05 6.32
N LYS A 171 -8.99 -20.01 6.97
CA LYS A 171 -10.45 -20.17 6.99
C LYS A 171 -11.11 -19.19 7.96
N ASP A 172 -10.55 -17.98 8.11
CA ASP A 172 -11.21 -16.97 8.94
C ASP A 172 -12.58 -16.70 8.32
N SER A 173 -13.63 -16.84 9.13
CA SER A 173 -15.02 -16.95 8.70
C SER A 173 -15.40 -15.85 7.69
N ALA A 174 -15.85 -16.28 6.51
CA ALA A 174 -16.24 -15.42 5.38
C ALA A 174 -17.41 -14.47 5.69
N ASP A 175 -18.05 -14.60 6.85
CA ASP A 175 -19.31 -13.94 7.19
C ASP A 175 -19.13 -12.58 7.88
N GLU A 176 -17.95 -12.25 8.44
CA GLU A 176 -17.78 -11.03 9.22
C GLU A 176 -16.77 -10.04 8.62
N GLU A 177 -17.14 -8.76 8.52
CA GLU A 177 -16.27 -7.70 8.00
C GLU A 177 -14.99 -7.56 8.85
N PRO A 178 -13.79 -7.50 8.25
CA PRO A 178 -12.56 -7.22 8.97
C PRO A 178 -12.57 -5.82 9.60
N ILE A 179 -12.02 -5.74 10.81
CA ILE A 179 -11.95 -4.51 11.60
C ILE A 179 -10.50 -4.21 11.96
N CYS A 180 -10.10 -2.94 11.82
CA CYS A 180 -8.78 -2.45 12.23
C CYS A 180 -8.93 -1.16 13.02
N ALA A 181 -8.25 -1.03 14.16
CA ALA A 181 -8.07 0.23 14.86
C ALA A 181 -6.75 0.87 14.43
N LEU A 182 -6.83 2.16 14.06
CA LEU A 182 -5.68 2.96 13.65
C LEU A 182 -5.73 4.34 14.31
N GLY A 183 -4.58 5.01 14.36
CA GLY A 183 -4.48 6.35 14.92
C GLY A 183 -4.29 6.41 16.43
N SER A 184 -3.76 7.55 16.88
CA SER A 184 -3.62 7.88 18.31
C SER A 184 -4.98 7.86 19.04
N LYS A 185 -6.06 8.13 18.32
CA LYS A 185 -7.45 8.07 18.81
C LYS A 185 -8.08 6.67 18.72
N HIS A 186 -7.34 5.65 18.28
CA HIS A 186 -7.82 4.27 18.09
C HIS A 186 -9.14 4.23 17.30
N GLN A 187 -9.21 4.98 16.20
CA GLN A 187 -10.40 5.00 15.36
C GLN A 187 -10.55 3.65 14.68
N ILE A 188 -11.76 3.09 14.78
CA ILE A 188 -12.09 1.78 14.25
C ILE A 188 -12.56 1.92 12.81
N PHE A 189 -11.95 1.15 11.91
CA PHE A 189 -12.31 1.05 10.50
C PHE A 189 -12.79 -0.36 10.17
N LYS A 190 -13.88 -0.45 9.40
CA LYS A 190 -14.39 -1.66 8.78
C LYS A 190 -13.96 -1.73 7.33
N PHE A 191 -13.60 -2.93 6.89
CA PHE A 191 -13.14 -3.19 5.54
C PHE A 191 -14.06 -4.19 4.85
N SER A 192 -14.21 -4.02 3.55
CA SER A 192 -14.99 -4.92 2.70
C SER A 192 -14.44 -4.86 1.28
N ARG A 193 -14.76 -5.85 0.44
CA ARG A 193 -14.38 -5.77 -0.98
C ARG A 193 -15.12 -4.62 -1.65
N ALA A 194 -14.44 -3.89 -2.54
CA ALA A 194 -15.05 -2.77 -3.26
C ALA A 194 -16.22 -3.20 -4.17
N ASP A 195 -16.16 -4.41 -4.71
CA ASP A 195 -17.22 -5.04 -5.51
C ASP A 195 -18.40 -5.60 -4.68
N LYS A 196 -18.30 -5.55 -3.34
CA LYS A 196 -19.28 -6.11 -2.39
C LYS A 196 -19.55 -7.62 -2.56
N LYS A 197 -18.68 -8.33 -3.27
CA LYS A 197 -18.76 -9.79 -3.41
C LYS A 197 -18.18 -10.46 -2.15
N PRO A 198 -18.51 -11.72 -1.89
CA PRO A 198 -17.82 -12.50 -0.86
C PRO A 198 -16.32 -12.64 -1.18
N ILE A 199 -15.53 -12.98 -0.16
CA ILE A 199 -14.11 -13.28 -0.33
C ILE A 199 -13.99 -14.51 -1.24
N PRO A 200 -13.25 -14.43 -2.36
CA PRO A 200 -13.09 -15.57 -3.26
C PRO A 200 -12.21 -16.64 -2.62
N PRO A 201 -12.47 -17.93 -2.86
CA PRO A 201 -11.58 -19.00 -2.41
C PRO A 201 -10.25 -18.95 -3.18
N TRP A 202 -9.16 -19.42 -2.56
CA TRP A 202 -7.82 -19.43 -3.16
C TRP A 202 -7.79 -19.99 -4.60
N LYS A 203 -8.52 -21.08 -4.86
CA LYS A 203 -8.58 -21.73 -6.17
C LYS A 203 -9.05 -20.80 -7.31
N ASP A 204 -9.87 -19.80 -6.99
CA ASP A 204 -10.41 -18.86 -7.97
C ASP A 204 -9.44 -17.70 -8.26
N VAL A 205 -8.46 -17.46 -7.36
CA VAL A 205 -7.54 -16.32 -7.43
C VAL A 205 -6.08 -16.73 -7.64
N GLU A 206 -5.75 -18.01 -7.49
CA GLU A 206 -4.39 -18.57 -7.62
C GLU A 206 -3.69 -18.16 -8.91
N PHE A 207 -4.41 -18.18 -10.05
CA PHE A 207 -3.88 -17.81 -11.37
C PHE A 207 -4.40 -16.48 -11.90
N LYS A 208 -5.12 -15.72 -11.05
CA LYS A 208 -5.65 -14.41 -11.43
C LYS A 208 -4.53 -13.39 -11.64
N GLN A 209 -4.68 -12.56 -12.66
CA GLN A 209 -3.79 -11.43 -12.96
C GLN A 209 -4.09 -10.22 -12.07
N ASP A 210 -3.89 -10.39 -10.76
CA ASP A 210 -4.06 -9.35 -9.75
C ASP A 210 -2.69 -8.84 -9.23
N GLY A 211 -2.69 -8.17 -8.08
CA GLY A 211 -1.46 -7.63 -7.50
C GLY A 211 -0.39 -8.69 -7.21
N LYS A 212 -0.78 -9.93 -6.85
CA LYS A 212 0.15 -11.06 -6.70
C LYS A 212 0.88 -11.35 -8.00
N TYR A 213 0.16 -11.31 -9.12
CA TYR A 213 0.77 -11.55 -10.43
C TYR A 213 1.76 -10.45 -10.80
N ARG A 214 1.43 -9.18 -10.50
CA ARG A 214 2.33 -8.04 -10.74
C ARG A 214 3.56 -8.06 -9.83
N LEU A 215 3.40 -8.44 -8.57
CA LEU A 215 4.51 -8.66 -7.64
C LEU A 215 5.37 -9.88 -8.03
N GLY A 216 4.79 -10.86 -8.75
CA GLY A 216 5.47 -12.11 -9.11
C GLY A 216 5.56 -13.13 -7.96
N TYR A 217 4.87 -12.90 -6.85
CA TYR A 217 4.79 -13.80 -5.70
C TYR A 217 3.54 -13.53 -4.85
N ASN A 218 3.20 -14.45 -3.95
CA ASN A 218 2.13 -14.24 -2.97
C ASN A 218 2.71 -13.67 -1.66
N PRO A 219 2.46 -12.40 -1.31
CA PRO A 219 3.04 -11.77 -0.12
C PRO A 219 2.49 -12.31 1.22
N THR A 220 1.46 -13.15 1.20
CA THR A 220 0.98 -13.84 2.41
C THR A 220 1.82 -15.06 2.78
N VAL A 221 2.57 -15.62 1.83
CA VAL A 221 3.34 -16.87 1.98
C VAL A 221 4.82 -16.58 2.16
N GLU A 222 5.34 -15.64 1.39
CA GLU A 222 6.77 -15.30 1.40
C GLU A 222 6.98 -13.79 1.27
N THR A 223 8.17 -13.34 1.64
CA THR A 223 8.61 -11.95 1.43
C THR A 223 9.76 -11.96 0.43
N ARG A 224 9.65 -11.13 -0.62
CA ARG A 224 10.73 -10.91 -1.59
C ARG A 224 11.24 -9.47 -1.53
N SER A 225 12.52 -9.30 -1.85
CA SER A 225 13.12 -7.99 -2.11
C SER A 225 12.63 -7.45 -3.45
N VAL A 226 12.53 -6.13 -3.57
CA VAL A 226 12.25 -5.49 -4.87
C VAL A 226 13.52 -5.44 -5.70
N SER A 227 13.36 -5.54 -7.01
CA SER A 227 14.44 -5.39 -7.99
C SER A 227 14.52 -3.95 -8.52
N GLN A 228 15.60 -3.64 -9.24
CA GLN A 228 15.68 -2.37 -9.96
C GLN A 228 14.57 -2.25 -11.00
N GLU A 229 14.21 -3.34 -11.67
CA GLU A 229 13.18 -3.36 -12.69
C GLU A 229 11.78 -3.09 -12.11
N ASP A 230 11.50 -3.60 -10.91
CA ASP A 230 10.27 -3.29 -10.16
C ASP A 230 10.18 -1.80 -9.82
N LEU A 231 11.30 -1.20 -9.40
CA LEU A 231 11.37 0.22 -9.12
C LEU A 231 11.15 1.04 -10.39
N GLU A 232 11.82 0.70 -11.49
CA GLU A 232 11.67 1.38 -12.77
C GLU A 232 10.23 1.31 -13.29
N ALA A 233 9.53 0.19 -13.09
CA ALA A 233 8.15 0.03 -13.54
C ALA A 233 7.18 1.02 -12.87
N VAL A 234 7.41 1.39 -11.61
CA VAL A 234 6.47 2.23 -10.84
C VAL A 234 6.86 3.71 -10.79
N ARG A 235 8.03 4.09 -11.31
CA ARG A 235 8.49 5.50 -11.34
C ARG A 235 7.61 6.37 -12.24
N ALA A 236 7.67 7.68 -12.02
CA ALA A 236 7.03 8.65 -12.89
C ALA A 236 7.67 8.64 -14.29
N ALA A 237 6.87 8.64 -15.35
CA ALA A 237 7.33 8.54 -16.74
C ALA A 237 8.16 9.75 -17.20
N LYS A 238 7.97 10.91 -16.57
CA LYS A 238 8.74 12.14 -16.87
C LYS A 238 10.12 12.17 -16.23
N ASP A 239 10.45 11.15 -15.45
CA ASP A 239 11.73 11.08 -14.79
C ASP A 239 12.79 10.61 -15.79
N GLY A 240 13.56 11.58 -16.31
CA GLY A 240 14.74 11.29 -17.13
C GLY A 240 15.70 10.32 -16.43
N GLN A 241 16.60 9.70 -17.22
CA GLN A 241 17.54 8.62 -16.85
C GLN A 241 17.80 8.45 -15.34
N PRO A 242 17.73 7.22 -14.79
CA PRO A 242 17.94 6.96 -13.36
C PRO A 242 19.21 7.65 -12.87
N LYS A 243 19.10 8.53 -11.88
CA LYS A 243 20.27 9.00 -11.15
C LYS A 243 20.93 7.77 -10.53
N GLU A 244 22.21 7.55 -10.86
CA GLU A 244 23.03 6.40 -10.45
C GLU A 244 22.99 6.14 -8.93
N MET A 245 22.63 7.15 -8.13
CA MET A 245 22.56 7.10 -6.67
C MET A 245 21.54 6.10 -6.10
N TRP A 246 20.40 5.84 -6.76
CA TRP A 246 19.35 4.95 -6.23
C TRP A 246 19.25 3.60 -6.94
N SER A 247 19.84 3.47 -8.12
CA SER A 247 19.82 2.22 -8.91
C SER A 247 20.72 1.13 -8.33
N SER A 248 21.68 1.49 -7.47
CA SER A 248 22.53 0.54 -6.75
C SER A 248 21.91 -0.03 -5.47
N LEU A 249 20.74 0.47 -5.04
CA LEU A 249 20.08 0.01 -3.81
C LEU A 249 19.41 -1.36 -3.95
N PHE A 250 19.06 -1.75 -5.17
CA PHE A 250 18.33 -2.97 -5.45
C PHE A 250 19.05 -3.82 -6.49
N PRO A 251 19.03 -5.15 -6.37
CA PRO A 251 19.65 -6.02 -7.35
C PRO A 251 18.94 -5.90 -8.70
N ARG A 252 19.71 -6.04 -9.79
CA ARG A 252 19.16 -6.25 -11.14
C ARG A 252 18.87 -7.72 -11.34
N ASN A 253 17.71 -8.04 -11.88
CA ASN A 253 17.35 -9.42 -12.20
C ASN A 253 18.02 -9.93 -13.50
N GLY A 254 18.69 -9.06 -14.27
CA GLY A 254 19.43 -9.44 -15.48
C GLY A 254 18.55 -9.91 -16.65
N GLY A 255 17.25 -9.66 -16.58
CA GLY A 255 16.26 -10.04 -17.59
C GLY A 255 16.02 -8.97 -18.66
N ASP A 256 15.53 -9.40 -19.82
CA ASP A 256 15.31 -8.56 -20.99
C ASP A 256 14.25 -7.47 -20.73
N ARG A 257 14.62 -6.19 -20.94
CA ARG A 257 13.80 -5.00 -20.59
C ARG A 257 12.39 -5.02 -21.18
N TYR A 258 12.20 -5.74 -22.29
CA TYR A 258 10.94 -5.85 -23.01
C TYR A 258 9.87 -6.70 -22.30
N MET A 259 10.26 -7.64 -21.43
CA MET A 259 9.33 -8.51 -20.69
C MET A 259 8.73 -7.83 -19.43
N LEU A 260 9.20 -6.62 -19.11
CA LEU A 260 8.92 -5.91 -17.85
C LEU A 260 7.84 -4.82 -17.98
N ALA A 261 7.28 -4.61 -19.17
CA ALA A 261 6.06 -3.83 -19.36
C ALA A 261 4.84 -4.60 -18.82
N ARG A 262 4.71 -4.69 -17.49
CA ARG A 262 3.68 -5.46 -16.77
C ARG A 262 2.63 -4.60 -16.04
N LEU A 263 2.58 -3.31 -16.34
CA LEU A 263 1.62 -2.37 -15.78
C LEU A 263 0.67 -1.85 -16.85
#